data_AF-A0A1I0IXN8-F1
#
_entry.id   AF-A0A1I0IXN8-F1
#
_cell.length_a   1.000
_cell.length_b   1.000
_cell.length_c   1.000
_cell.angle_alpha   90.00
_cell.angle_beta   90.00
_cell.angle_gamma   90.00
#
_symmetry.space_group_name_H-M   'P 1'
#
loop_
_entity.id
_entity.type
_entity.pdbx_description
1 polymer ?
#
loop_
_entity_poly.entity_id
_entity_poly.type
_entity_poly.pdbx_seq_one_letter_code
_entity_poly.pdbx_strand_id
1 'polypeptide(L)'
;MDYKSMAAEILKNVGGEKNVSHFEHCSTRLRFSLADPAKANLEALKKINGVMGVVMKGQCQVIIGNNVIEVYEEIMKLGTFSGKEKTVNVKAKQKPVDVFIDFMVGIFQPLIAVITGGGIVKAILTVATYCFGMSKDSSTYLVLYQIGDACFYFLPIMVAFTCAAKLKCNQMLAVIVAAVPLLPSMTKLIDNGMTLFGATIPNVGYSSQIFPAILSVFVMAFIEKYFTKICPKVLRVILVPAACFLITIPLELLILGPLGYNLGTGFTNILLTLNDSVGWVVVAILAAALPFMTITGMHKALIPYVASVYTNPGYDMLNTPAKVAHNLSECGACFAVAIKTKKTTELSL
;
A
#
# COMPACT_ATOMS: atom_id res chain seq x y z
N MET A 1 -24.48 -13.78 21.82
CA MET A 1 -24.82 -13.74 20.37
C MET A 1 -23.77 -14.53 19.64
N ASP A 2 -24.18 -15.46 18.78
CA ASP A 2 -23.24 -16.16 17.90
C ASP A 2 -23.06 -15.34 16.61
N TYR A 3 -21.96 -14.60 16.55
CA TYR A 3 -21.63 -13.75 15.40
C TYR A 3 -21.37 -14.56 14.12
N LYS A 4 -20.94 -15.82 14.22
CA LYS A 4 -20.70 -16.68 13.05
C LYS A 4 -21.99 -17.09 12.39
N SER A 5 -22.96 -17.58 13.17
CA SER A 5 -24.29 -17.94 12.65
C SER A 5 -24.96 -16.71 12.03
N MET A 6 -24.90 -15.58 12.73
CA MET A 6 -25.46 -14.32 12.23
C MET A 6 -24.82 -13.88 10.90
N ALA A 7 -23.48 -13.93 10.80
CA ALA A 7 -22.77 -13.59 9.57
C ALA A 7 -23.14 -14.51 8.39
N ALA A 8 -23.24 -15.82 8.63
CA ALA A 8 -23.63 -16.79 7.61
C ALA A 8 -25.07 -16.57 7.13
N GLU A 9 -26.00 -16.30 8.06
CA GLU A 9 -27.39 -15.99 7.72
C GLU A 9 -27.52 -14.69 6.94
N ILE A 10 -26.78 -13.64 7.33
CA ILE A 10 -26.78 -12.37 6.58
C ILE A 10 -26.25 -12.60 5.17
N LEU A 11 -25.10 -13.27 5.02
CA LEU A 11 -24.50 -13.51 3.70
C LEU A 11 -25.40 -14.34 2.78
N LYS A 12 -26.08 -15.34 3.33
CA LYS A 12 -27.06 -16.14 2.59
C LYS A 12 -28.23 -15.29 2.11
N ASN A 13 -28.78 -14.43 2.97
CA ASN A 13 -29.98 -13.66 2.67
C ASN A 13 -29.72 -12.39 1.82
N VAL A 14 -28.46 -11.96 1.63
CA VAL A 14 -28.12 -10.92 0.64
C VAL A 14 -27.88 -11.48 -0.78
N GLY A 15 -28.09 -12.79 -0.99
CA GLY A 15 -27.89 -13.45 -2.28
C GLY A 15 -26.54 -14.15 -2.44
N GLY A 16 -25.77 -14.29 -1.35
CA GLY A 16 -24.47 -14.96 -1.34
C GLY A 16 -23.30 -14.07 -1.74
N GLU A 17 -22.09 -14.60 -1.58
CA GLU A 17 -20.83 -13.90 -1.87
C GLU A 17 -20.77 -13.30 -3.28
N LYS A 18 -21.19 -14.08 -4.28
CA LYS A 18 -21.16 -13.66 -5.69
C LYS A 18 -22.09 -12.50 -6.02
N ASN A 19 -23.08 -12.23 -5.16
CA ASN A 19 -24.00 -11.12 -5.35
C ASN A 19 -23.49 -9.81 -4.75
N VAL A 20 -22.41 -9.84 -3.96
CA VAL A 20 -21.88 -8.68 -3.26
C VAL A 20 -20.70 -8.12 -4.05
N SER A 21 -20.89 -6.94 -4.66
CA SER A 21 -19.86 -6.27 -5.45
C SER A 21 -18.90 -5.45 -4.57
N HIS A 22 -19.42 -4.84 -3.51
CA HIS A 22 -18.64 -4.10 -2.52
C HIS A 22 -19.26 -4.29 -1.14
N PHE A 23 -18.41 -4.46 -0.14
CA PHE A 23 -18.85 -4.68 1.24
C PHE A 23 -18.06 -3.80 2.19
N GLU A 24 -18.78 -2.96 2.92
CA GLU A 24 -18.23 -2.04 3.90
C GLU A 24 -19.13 -1.98 5.13
N HIS A 25 -18.68 -1.29 6.16
CA HIS A 25 -19.49 -1.06 7.34
C HIS A 25 -19.31 0.37 7.84
N CYS A 26 -20.33 0.87 8.53
CA CYS A 26 -20.19 2.04 9.40
C CYS A 26 -20.31 1.58 10.86
N SER A 27 -20.60 2.49 11.78
CA SER A 27 -20.62 2.22 13.22
C SER A 27 -21.78 1.34 13.66
N THR A 28 -22.92 1.39 12.95
CA THR A 28 -24.16 0.68 13.32
C THR A 28 -24.77 -0.14 12.20
N ARG A 29 -24.18 -0.12 11.00
CA ARG A 29 -24.71 -0.80 9.82
C ARG A 29 -23.63 -1.48 9.01
N LEU A 30 -23.98 -2.65 8.49
CA LEU A 30 -23.31 -3.29 7.37
C LEU A 30 -23.91 -2.76 6.06
N ARG A 31 -23.08 -2.51 5.05
CA ARG A 31 -23.51 -2.01 3.75
C ARG A 31 -23.02 -2.93 2.66
N PHE A 32 -23.97 -3.46 1.90
CA PHE A 32 -23.72 -4.32 0.76
C PHE A 32 -24.13 -3.58 -0.52
N SER A 33 -23.16 -3.29 -1.38
CA SER A 33 -23.44 -3.04 -2.79
C SER A 33 -23.71 -4.39 -3.43
N LEU A 34 -24.91 -4.56 -3.98
CA LEU A 34 -25.33 -5.81 -4.59
C LEU A 34 -25.30 -5.67 -6.12
N ALA A 35 -24.80 -6.70 -6.79
CA ALA A 35 -24.88 -6.80 -8.25
C ALA A 35 -26.34 -6.94 -8.72
N ASP A 36 -27.14 -7.71 -7.97
CA ASP A 36 -28.57 -7.86 -8.19
C ASP A 36 -29.34 -7.67 -6.86
N PRO A 37 -30.00 -6.51 -6.67
CA PRO A 37 -30.79 -6.23 -5.48
C PRO A 37 -31.98 -7.18 -5.28
N ALA A 38 -32.51 -7.81 -6.34
CA ALA A 38 -33.68 -8.68 -6.24
C ALA A 38 -33.38 -10.00 -5.53
N LYS A 39 -32.10 -10.42 -5.48
CA LYS A 39 -31.66 -11.61 -4.75
C LYS A 39 -31.56 -11.41 -3.24
N ALA A 40 -31.71 -10.18 -2.74
CA ALA A 40 -31.68 -9.91 -1.31
C ALA A 40 -33.06 -10.08 -0.68
N ASN A 41 -33.15 -10.97 0.31
CA ASN A 41 -34.36 -11.20 1.08
C ASN A 41 -34.41 -10.28 2.31
N LEU A 42 -34.97 -9.08 2.12
CA LEU A 42 -35.10 -8.05 3.17
C LEU A 42 -35.96 -8.52 4.37
N GLU A 43 -37.02 -9.29 4.10
CA GLU A 43 -37.91 -9.86 5.12
C GLU A 43 -37.16 -10.84 6.02
N ALA A 44 -36.37 -11.74 5.43
CA ALA A 44 -35.57 -12.71 6.17
C ALA A 44 -34.46 -12.03 6.96
N LEU A 45 -33.78 -11.03 6.38
CA LEU A 45 -32.73 -10.26 7.06
C LEU A 45 -33.23 -9.57 8.34
N LYS A 46 -34.47 -9.05 8.35
CA LYS A 46 -35.08 -8.42 9.54
C LYS A 46 -35.37 -9.41 10.67
N LYS A 47 -35.51 -10.71 10.36
CA LYS A 47 -35.83 -11.76 11.34
C LYS A 47 -34.58 -12.36 12.00
N ILE A 48 -33.38 -12.02 11.51
CA ILE A 48 -32.11 -12.49 12.07
C ILE A 48 -31.91 -11.87 13.45
N ASN A 49 -31.60 -12.71 14.45
CA ASN A 49 -31.39 -12.27 15.82
C ASN A 49 -30.19 -11.31 15.92
N GLY A 50 -30.42 -10.08 16.38
CA GLY A 50 -29.42 -9.01 16.45
C GLY A 50 -29.46 -8.02 15.29
N VAL A 51 -30.29 -8.25 14.27
CA VAL A 51 -30.58 -7.22 13.25
C VAL A 51 -31.70 -6.33 13.77
N MET A 52 -31.41 -5.04 13.93
CA MET A 52 -32.36 -4.01 14.38
C MET A 52 -33.23 -3.47 13.24
N GLY A 53 -32.79 -3.66 11.99
CA GLY A 53 -33.53 -3.21 10.81
C GLY A 53 -32.75 -3.40 9.53
N VAL A 54 -33.44 -3.34 8.39
CA VAL A 54 -32.84 -3.49 7.06
C VAL A 54 -33.48 -2.48 6.12
N VAL A 55 -32.65 -1.76 5.37
CA VAL A 55 -33.07 -0.70 4.45
C VAL A 55 -32.38 -0.89 3.11
N MET A 56 -33.15 -0.82 2.02
CA MET A 56 -32.62 -0.81 0.65
C MET A 56 -32.68 0.62 0.10
N LYS A 57 -31.56 1.34 0.12
CA LYS A 57 -31.42 2.71 -0.42
C LYS A 57 -30.07 2.83 -1.11
N GLY A 58 -30.03 2.57 -2.42
CA GLY A 58 -28.80 2.46 -3.23
C GLY A 58 -27.98 1.19 -2.93
N GLN A 59 -27.82 0.86 -1.64
CA GLN A 59 -27.19 -0.36 -1.12
C GLN A 59 -28.15 -1.05 -0.14
N CYS A 60 -27.95 -2.35 0.07
CA CYS A 60 -28.60 -3.09 1.14
C CYS A 60 -27.90 -2.78 2.46
N GLN A 61 -28.59 -2.13 3.40
CA GLN A 61 -28.05 -1.74 4.70
C GLN A 61 -28.70 -2.59 5.79
N VAL A 62 -27.89 -3.39 6.49
CA VAL A 62 -28.32 -4.19 7.65
C VAL A 62 -27.88 -3.47 8.93
N ILE A 63 -28.84 -3.02 9.73
CA ILE A 63 -28.62 -2.28 10.98
C ILE A 63 -28.43 -3.31 12.10
N ILE A 64 -27.25 -3.35 12.70
CA ILE A 64 -26.89 -4.29 13.79
C ILE A 64 -26.64 -3.54 15.11
N GLY A 65 -26.29 -2.26 15.04
CA GLY A 65 -25.94 -1.46 16.22
C GLY A 65 -24.50 -1.72 16.69
N ASN A 66 -24.30 -1.89 17.98
CA ASN A 66 -22.96 -1.88 18.61
C ASN A 66 -22.08 -3.10 18.30
N ASN A 67 -22.62 -4.12 17.61
CA ASN A 67 -21.92 -5.38 17.31
C ASN A 67 -21.47 -5.51 15.85
N VAL A 68 -21.52 -4.43 15.07
CA VAL A 68 -21.24 -4.45 13.63
C VAL A 68 -19.84 -4.94 13.29
N ILE A 69 -18.82 -4.56 14.07
CA ILE A 69 -17.44 -4.93 13.79
C ILE A 69 -17.27 -6.45 13.91
N GLU A 70 -17.81 -7.03 14.98
CA GLU A 70 -17.74 -8.47 15.24
C GLU A 70 -18.45 -9.27 14.13
N VAL A 71 -19.59 -8.79 13.64
CA VAL A 71 -20.31 -9.45 12.54
C VAL A 71 -19.62 -9.24 11.19
N TYR A 72 -19.07 -8.05 10.95
CA TYR A 72 -18.30 -7.74 9.73
C TYR A 72 -17.08 -8.66 9.61
N GLU A 73 -16.32 -8.85 10.69
CA GLU A 73 -15.16 -9.74 10.71
C GLU A 73 -15.53 -11.18 10.38
N GLU A 74 -16.65 -11.69 10.88
CA GLU A 74 -17.11 -13.04 10.56
C GLU A 74 -17.60 -13.15 9.11
N ILE A 75 -18.30 -12.14 8.56
CA ILE A 75 -18.68 -12.13 7.13
C ILE A 75 -17.44 -12.12 6.23
N MET A 76 -16.42 -11.33 6.58
CA MET A 76 -15.15 -11.28 5.85
C MET A 76 -14.36 -12.59 5.89
N LYS A 77 -14.66 -13.50 6.84
CA LYS A 77 -14.09 -14.87 6.86
C LYS A 77 -14.86 -15.84 5.97
N LEU A 78 -16.14 -15.55 5.72
CA LEU A 78 -17.06 -16.43 4.97
C LEU A 78 -17.07 -16.20 3.46
N GLY A 79 -16.62 -15.03 2.98
CA GLY A 79 -16.60 -14.69 1.55
C GLY A 79 -15.34 -13.98 1.08
N THR A 80 -15.00 -14.17 -0.20
CA THR A 80 -13.99 -13.44 -0.97
C THR A 80 -14.65 -12.31 -1.78
N PHE A 81 -15.02 -11.23 -1.08
CA PHE A 81 -15.50 -10.01 -1.72
C PHE A 81 -14.34 -9.30 -2.44
N SER A 82 -14.59 -8.80 -3.65
CA SER A 82 -13.58 -8.35 -4.62
C SER A 82 -12.36 -7.68 -3.97
N GLY A 83 -11.19 -8.32 -4.09
CA GLY A 83 -9.91 -7.82 -3.54
C GLY A 83 -9.07 -8.80 -2.71
N LYS A 84 -9.46 -10.08 -2.57
CA LYS A 84 -8.60 -11.08 -1.93
C LYS A 84 -8.56 -12.39 -2.71
N GLU A 85 -7.38 -12.71 -3.26
CA GLU A 85 -7.05 -14.11 -3.52
C GLU A 85 -7.00 -14.86 -2.19
N LYS A 86 -7.57 -16.06 -2.16
CA LYS A 86 -7.40 -17.01 -1.06
C LYS A 86 -5.92 -17.33 -0.92
N THR A 87 -5.27 -16.77 0.09
CA THR A 87 -3.98 -17.28 0.55
C THR A 87 -4.22 -18.61 1.24
N VAL A 88 -3.91 -19.70 0.54
CA VAL A 88 -3.82 -21.04 1.11
C VAL A 88 -2.76 -20.97 2.20
N ASN A 89 -3.21 -21.03 3.45
CA ASN A 89 -2.35 -20.91 4.62
C ASN A 89 -1.70 -22.28 4.89
N VAL A 90 -0.70 -22.64 4.06
CA VAL A 90 0.24 -23.70 4.43
C VAL A 90 1.18 -23.07 5.45
N LYS A 91 0.89 -23.27 6.75
CA LYS A 91 1.79 -22.92 7.85
C LYS A 91 3.03 -23.83 7.81
N ALA A 92 3.91 -23.61 6.84
CA ALA A 92 5.32 -23.93 7.01
C ALA A 92 5.93 -22.92 7.99
N LYS A 93 6.87 -23.33 8.85
CA LYS A 93 7.66 -22.41 9.67
C LYS A 93 8.48 -21.50 8.74
N GLN A 94 7.92 -20.36 8.34
CA GLN A 94 8.63 -19.34 7.59
C GLN A 94 9.72 -18.72 8.47
N LYS A 95 10.89 -18.43 7.92
CA LYS A 95 11.94 -17.74 8.67
C LYS A 95 11.50 -16.28 8.91
N PRO A 96 11.98 -15.62 9.99
CA PRO A 96 11.63 -14.22 10.26
C PRO A 96 11.92 -13.26 9.09
N VAL A 97 12.98 -13.54 8.33
CA VAL A 97 13.35 -12.78 7.12
C VAL A 97 12.29 -12.94 6.02
N ASP A 98 11.79 -14.15 5.80
CA ASP A 98 10.76 -14.43 4.78
C ASP A 98 9.46 -13.69 5.13
N VAL A 99 9.08 -13.68 6.41
CA VAL A 99 7.90 -12.94 6.90
C VAL A 99 8.05 -11.44 6.68
N PHE A 100 9.24 -10.89 6.91
CA PHE A 100 9.52 -9.47 6.67
C PHE A 100 9.45 -9.13 5.18
N ILE A 101 10.03 -9.97 4.31
CA ILE A 101 9.98 -9.80 2.87
C ILE A 101 8.51 -9.87 2.39
N ASP A 102 7.74 -10.87 2.83
CA ASP A 102 6.31 -11.02 2.49
C ASP A 102 5.46 -9.83 2.96
N PHE A 103 5.84 -9.23 4.09
CA PHE A 103 5.22 -8.00 4.59
C PHE A 103 5.49 -6.82 3.65
N MET A 104 6.76 -6.61 3.29
CA MET A 104 7.13 -5.51 2.39
C MET A 104 6.59 -5.68 0.98
N VAL A 105 6.66 -6.89 0.41
CA VAL A 105 6.03 -7.20 -0.87
C VAL A 105 4.53 -6.88 -0.82
N GLY A 106 3.84 -7.24 0.26
CA GLY A 106 2.42 -6.93 0.43
C GLY A 106 2.08 -5.44 0.50
N ILE A 107 3.00 -4.61 0.99
CA ILE A 107 2.83 -3.14 1.06
C ILE A 107 3.03 -2.50 -0.31
N PHE A 108 4.05 -2.94 -1.05
CA PHE A 108 4.48 -2.26 -2.27
C PHE A 108 3.89 -2.85 -3.55
N GLN A 109 3.53 -4.13 -3.58
CA GLN A 109 2.96 -4.76 -4.77
C GLN A 109 1.70 -4.04 -5.30
N PRO A 110 0.75 -3.60 -4.45
CA PRO A 110 -0.40 -2.81 -4.92
C PRO A 110 -0.02 -1.43 -5.50
N LEU A 111 1.17 -0.91 -5.18
CA LEU A 111 1.64 0.41 -5.59
C LEU A 111 2.37 0.41 -6.94
N ILE A 112 2.74 -0.78 -7.46
CA ILE A 112 3.53 -0.93 -8.68
C ILE A 112 2.89 -0.19 -9.86
N ALA A 113 1.57 -0.35 -10.06
CA ALA A 113 0.88 0.25 -11.20
C ALA A 113 0.96 1.79 -11.18
N VAL A 114 0.75 2.41 -10.02
CA VAL A 114 0.77 3.87 -9.87
C VAL A 114 2.19 4.43 -10.06
N ILE A 115 3.19 3.81 -9.44
CA ILE A 115 4.59 4.21 -9.58
C ILE A 115 5.06 4.05 -11.03
N THR A 116 4.66 2.95 -11.69
CA THR A 116 4.96 2.69 -13.10
C THR A 116 4.34 3.75 -14.00
N GLY A 117 3.07 4.11 -13.77
CA GLY A 117 2.39 5.17 -14.51
C GLY A 117 3.11 6.52 -14.40
N GLY A 118 3.43 6.95 -13.17
CA GLY A 118 4.19 8.18 -12.93
C GLY A 118 5.60 8.15 -13.57
N GLY A 119 6.28 7.01 -13.47
CA GLY A 119 7.58 6.78 -14.09
C GLY A 119 7.55 6.88 -15.62
N ILE A 120 6.54 6.29 -16.27
CA ILE A 120 6.36 6.36 -17.74
C ILE A 120 6.13 7.81 -18.19
N VAL A 121 5.32 8.59 -17.46
CA VAL A 121 5.12 10.01 -17.78
C VAL A 121 6.45 10.77 -17.73
N LYS A 122 7.24 10.58 -16.67
CA LYS A 122 8.57 11.22 -16.54
C LYS A 122 9.55 10.73 -17.63
N ALA A 123 9.48 9.47 -18.03
CA ALA A 123 10.29 8.91 -19.13
C ALA A 123 9.91 9.51 -20.49
N ILE A 124 8.62 9.66 -20.78
CA ILE A 124 8.13 10.33 -22.01
C ILE A 124 8.63 11.77 -22.06
N LEU A 125 8.56 12.50 -20.95
CA LEU A 125 9.09 13.88 -20.87
C LEU A 125 10.60 13.93 -21.08
N THR A 126 11.33 12.95 -20.57
CA THR A 126 12.77 12.81 -20.79
C THR A 126 13.05 12.66 -22.28
N VAL A 127 12.34 11.77 -22.98
CA VAL A 127 12.45 11.60 -24.44
C VAL A 127 12.03 12.87 -25.19
N ALA A 128 10.93 13.51 -24.81
CA ALA A 128 10.46 14.76 -25.41
C ALA A 128 11.50 15.88 -25.30
N THR A 129 12.20 15.95 -24.16
CA THR A 129 13.26 16.93 -23.94
C THR A 129 14.50 16.61 -24.78
N TYR A 130 15.01 15.38 -24.71
CA TYR A 130 16.29 15.02 -25.33
C TYR A 130 16.20 14.77 -26.84
N CYS A 131 15.11 14.19 -27.32
CA CYS A 131 14.95 13.81 -28.72
C CYS A 131 14.13 14.82 -29.55
N PHE A 132 13.28 15.62 -28.90
CA PHE A 132 12.33 16.51 -29.59
C PHE A 132 12.45 17.99 -29.17
N GLY A 133 13.42 18.34 -28.32
CA GLY A 133 13.72 19.72 -27.97
C GLY A 133 12.67 20.42 -27.09
N MET A 134 11.82 19.68 -26.38
CA MET A 134 10.87 20.28 -25.44
C MET A 134 11.62 21.04 -24.32
N SER A 135 11.28 22.32 -24.12
CA SER A 135 11.87 23.11 -23.03
C SER A 135 11.33 22.68 -21.66
N LYS A 136 12.25 22.47 -20.70
CA LYS A 136 11.92 22.17 -19.30
C LYS A 136 11.26 23.34 -18.56
N ASP A 137 11.40 24.55 -19.08
CA ASP A 137 10.80 25.76 -18.50
C ASP A 137 9.39 26.02 -19.05
N SER A 138 8.97 25.26 -20.07
CA SER A 138 7.62 25.41 -20.62
C SER A 138 6.56 24.99 -19.60
N SER A 139 5.46 25.75 -19.53
CA SER A 139 4.33 25.42 -18.64
C SER A 139 3.80 24.01 -18.89
N THR A 140 3.80 23.56 -20.15
CA THR A 140 3.43 22.19 -20.54
C THR A 140 4.33 21.15 -19.89
N TYR A 141 5.65 21.33 -19.97
CA TYR A 141 6.60 20.43 -19.32
C TYR A 141 6.39 20.40 -17.81
N LEU A 142 6.26 21.58 -17.18
CA LEU A 142 6.09 21.68 -15.74
C LEU A 142 4.83 20.97 -15.26
N VAL A 143 3.69 21.16 -15.92
CA VAL A 143 2.43 20.47 -15.55
C VAL A 143 2.57 18.96 -15.72
N LEU A 144 3.11 18.49 -16.85
CA LEU A 144 3.29 17.06 -17.09
C LEU A 144 4.30 16.43 -16.11
N TYR A 145 5.34 17.18 -15.75
CA TYR A 145 6.31 16.74 -14.75
C TYR A 145 5.63 16.55 -13.40
N GLN A 146 4.81 17.50 -12.96
CA GLN A 146 4.06 17.41 -11.70
C GLN A 146 3.08 16.22 -11.66
N ILE A 147 2.47 15.85 -12.80
CA ILE A 147 1.63 14.65 -12.89
C ILE A 147 2.44 13.40 -12.53
N GLY A 148 3.63 13.25 -13.11
CA GLY A 148 4.51 12.12 -12.80
C GLY A 148 5.07 12.21 -11.37
N ASP A 149 5.40 13.40 -10.91
CA ASP A 149 6.01 13.66 -9.60
C ASP A 149 5.05 13.39 -8.43
N ALA A 150 3.75 13.67 -8.61
CA ALA A 150 2.73 13.42 -7.60
C ALA A 150 2.69 11.94 -7.14
N CYS A 151 2.96 11.00 -8.06
CA CYS A 151 3.02 9.56 -7.74
C CYS A 151 4.14 9.23 -6.74
N PHE A 152 5.23 9.98 -6.74
CA PHE A 152 6.37 9.78 -5.83
C PHE A 152 6.21 10.64 -4.57
N TYR A 153 5.73 11.88 -4.69
CA TYR A 153 5.48 12.77 -3.56
C TYR A 153 4.49 12.19 -2.54
N PHE A 154 3.39 11.58 -3.04
CA PHE A 154 2.39 10.95 -2.18
C PHE A 154 2.67 9.47 -1.86
N LEU A 155 3.85 8.96 -2.24
CA LEU A 155 4.23 7.58 -1.97
C LEU A 155 4.16 7.20 -0.48
N PRO A 156 4.62 8.03 0.48
CA PRO A 156 4.48 7.71 1.90
C PRO A 156 3.01 7.51 2.34
N ILE A 157 2.07 8.30 1.79
CA ILE A 157 0.63 8.16 2.09
C ILE A 157 0.08 6.84 1.50
N MET A 158 0.44 6.53 0.26
CA MET A 158 0.01 5.28 -0.39
C MET A 158 0.57 4.05 0.34
N VAL A 159 1.83 4.13 0.79
CA VAL A 159 2.48 3.12 1.63
C VAL A 159 1.76 2.98 2.97
N ALA A 160 1.35 4.09 3.60
CA ALA A 160 0.58 4.03 4.84
C ALA A 160 -0.76 3.30 4.64
N PHE A 161 -1.46 3.57 3.53
CA PHE A 161 -2.72 2.92 3.18
C PHE A 161 -2.58 1.40 2.97
N THR A 162 -1.55 0.96 2.23
CA THR A 162 -1.32 -0.47 1.98
C THR A 162 -0.72 -1.17 3.20
N CYS A 163 0.10 -0.48 4.00
CA CYS A 163 0.58 -0.97 5.30
C CYS A 163 -0.58 -1.23 6.24
N ALA A 164 -1.53 -0.30 6.34
CA ALA A 164 -2.72 -0.47 7.16
C ALA A 164 -3.58 -1.65 6.69
N ALA A 165 -3.71 -1.83 5.38
CA ALA A 165 -4.37 -2.99 4.79
C ALA A 165 -3.70 -4.31 5.22
N LYS A 166 -2.37 -4.36 5.16
CA LYS A 166 -1.56 -5.54 5.53
C LYS A 166 -1.63 -5.82 7.03
N LEU A 167 -1.64 -4.79 7.86
CA LEU A 167 -1.76 -4.88 9.32
C LEU A 167 -3.21 -5.05 9.81
N LYS A 168 -4.20 -4.95 8.91
CA LYS A 168 -5.64 -5.05 9.20
C LYS A 168 -6.11 -4.00 10.22
N CYS A 169 -5.65 -2.77 10.04
CA CYS A 169 -6.08 -1.60 10.81
C CYS A 169 -6.73 -0.57 9.88
N ASN A 170 -7.29 0.51 10.43
CA ASN A 170 -8.07 1.46 9.65
C ASN A 170 -7.19 2.25 8.66
N GLN A 171 -7.42 2.01 7.38
CA GLN A 171 -6.63 2.61 6.30
C GLN A 171 -6.79 4.12 6.19
N MET A 172 -7.98 4.65 6.49
CA MET A 172 -8.23 6.10 6.42
C MET A 172 -7.53 6.84 7.57
N LEU A 173 -7.42 6.23 8.75
CA LEU A 173 -6.62 6.80 9.84
C LEU A 173 -5.13 6.83 9.44
N ALA A 174 -4.62 5.75 8.85
CA ALA A 174 -3.24 5.67 8.37
C ALA A 174 -2.92 6.74 7.32
N VAL A 175 -3.84 6.97 6.36
CA VAL A 175 -3.69 8.04 5.37
C VAL A 175 -3.52 9.39 6.04
N ILE A 176 -4.36 9.71 7.04
CA ILE A 176 -4.27 11.00 7.73
C ILE A 176 -3.01 11.11 8.58
N VAL A 177 -2.61 10.05 9.29
CA VAL A 177 -1.36 10.02 10.06
C VAL A 177 -0.17 10.39 9.16
N ALA A 178 -0.01 9.70 8.02
CA ALA A 178 1.08 9.99 7.09
C ALA A 178 0.93 11.33 6.35
N ALA A 179 -0.27 11.89 6.22
CA ALA A 179 -0.52 13.15 5.53
C ALA A 179 -0.21 14.39 6.39
N VAL A 180 -0.42 14.32 7.71
CA VAL A 180 -0.19 15.47 8.61
C VAL A 180 1.22 16.07 8.47
N PRO A 181 2.33 15.31 8.52
CA PRO A 181 3.66 15.88 8.36
C PRO A 181 3.93 16.46 6.96
N LEU A 182 3.10 16.12 5.97
CA LEU A 182 3.20 16.60 4.59
C LEU A 182 2.37 17.86 4.31
N LEU A 183 1.56 18.31 5.29
CA LEU A 183 0.78 19.53 5.14
C LEU A 183 1.72 20.74 4.94
N PRO A 184 1.48 21.61 3.94
CA PRO A 184 2.33 22.78 3.71
C PRO A 184 2.44 23.73 4.91
N SER A 185 1.41 23.79 5.75
CA SER A 185 1.46 24.54 7.00
C SER A 185 2.36 23.85 8.04
N MET A 186 2.32 22.52 8.11
CA MET A 186 3.12 21.74 9.06
C MET A 186 4.59 21.76 8.68
N THR A 187 4.92 21.59 7.41
CA THR A 187 6.32 21.66 6.92
C THR A 187 6.94 23.00 7.26
N LYS A 188 6.25 24.12 7.01
CA LYS A 188 6.71 25.47 7.39
C LYS A 188 6.94 25.63 8.89
N LEU A 189 6.09 25.04 9.73
CA LEU A 189 6.23 25.12 11.18
C LEU A 189 7.46 24.33 11.65
N ILE A 190 7.68 23.14 11.09
CA ILE A 190 8.86 22.31 11.36
C ILE A 190 10.14 23.02 10.87
N ASP A 191 10.11 23.63 9.69
CA ASP A 191 11.23 24.41 9.14
C ASP A 191 11.63 25.58 10.06
N ASN A 192 10.65 26.20 10.73
CA ASN A 192 10.87 27.27 11.70
C ASN A 192 11.25 26.76 13.11
N GLY A 193 11.55 25.46 13.27
CA GLY A 193 11.99 24.89 14.54
C GLY A 193 10.88 24.69 15.57
N MET A 194 9.64 24.42 15.13
CA MET A 194 8.51 24.15 16.01
C MET A 194 8.84 23.11 17.09
N THR A 195 8.37 23.38 18.31
CA THR A 195 8.45 22.47 19.44
C THR A 195 7.10 21.82 19.73
N LEU A 196 7.11 20.56 20.12
CA LEU A 196 5.97 19.81 20.64
C LEU A 196 6.35 19.23 22.01
N PHE A 197 5.55 19.53 23.04
CA PHE A 197 5.82 19.14 24.43
C PHE A 197 7.21 19.55 24.96
N GLY A 198 7.74 20.69 24.48
CA GLY A 198 9.07 21.18 24.86
C GLY A 198 10.24 20.56 24.09
N ALA A 199 9.98 19.62 23.17
CA ALA A 199 10.99 19.05 22.29
C ALA A 199 10.86 19.61 20.86
N THR A 200 11.98 19.98 20.23
CA THR A 200 12.00 20.41 18.82
C THR A 200 11.67 19.24 17.91
N ILE A 201 10.76 19.45 16.97
CA ILE A 201 10.43 18.45 15.94
C ILE A 201 11.57 18.42 14.92
N PRO A 202 12.23 17.27 14.68
CA PRO A 202 13.30 17.19 13.69
C PRO A 202 12.75 17.30 12.27
N ASN A 203 13.44 18.06 11.44
CA ASN A 203 13.11 18.21 10.03
C ASN A 203 13.71 17.06 9.21
N VAL A 204 12.88 16.12 8.78
CA VAL A 204 13.32 14.86 8.14
C VAL A 204 12.76 14.64 6.73
N GLY A 205 12.18 15.68 6.11
CA GLY A 205 11.74 15.61 4.71
C GLY A 205 10.75 14.47 4.43
N TYR A 206 9.62 14.43 5.14
CA TYR A 206 8.66 13.32 5.15
C TYR A 206 8.15 12.87 3.77
N SER A 207 8.09 13.77 2.77
CA SER A 207 7.67 13.44 1.39
C SER A 207 8.59 12.46 0.69
N SER A 208 9.84 12.37 1.16
CA SER A 208 10.91 11.57 0.58
C SER A 208 11.29 10.39 1.48
N GLN A 209 10.40 9.97 2.40
CA GLN A 209 10.69 8.89 3.35
C GLN A 209 9.51 7.92 3.48
N ILE A 210 9.73 6.65 3.15
CA ILE A 210 8.73 5.57 3.33
C ILE A 210 8.72 4.97 4.75
N PHE A 211 9.88 4.91 5.41
CA PHE A 211 10.02 4.24 6.70
C PHE A 211 9.25 4.94 7.83
N PRO A 212 9.23 6.29 7.95
CA PRO A 212 8.35 6.98 8.89
C PRO A 212 6.90 6.51 8.79
N ALA A 213 6.33 6.52 7.58
CA ALA A 213 4.94 6.11 7.35
C ALA A 213 4.69 4.64 7.77
N ILE A 214 5.59 3.72 7.44
CA ILE A 214 5.46 2.30 7.82
C ILE A 214 5.47 2.14 9.35
N LEU A 215 6.40 2.81 10.03
CA LEU A 215 6.54 2.76 11.49
C LEU A 215 5.33 3.40 12.18
N SER A 216 4.87 4.56 11.70
CA SER A 216 3.69 5.25 12.23
C SER A 216 2.45 4.37 12.15
N VAL A 217 2.22 3.71 11.00
CA VAL A 217 1.07 2.80 10.85
C VAL A 217 1.23 1.53 11.68
N PHE A 218 2.45 1.01 11.83
CA PHE A 218 2.71 -0.12 12.73
C PHE A 218 2.30 0.21 14.16
N VAL A 219 2.74 1.36 14.69
CA VAL A 219 2.36 1.81 16.04
C VAL A 219 0.87 2.13 16.14
N MET A 220 0.30 2.80 15.14
CA MET A 220 -1.13 3.09 15.06
C MET A 220 -1.97 1.82 15.17
N ALA A 221 -1.56 0.71 14.53
CA ALA A 221 -2.29 -0.55 14.59
C ALA A 221 -2.36 -1.12 16.03
N PHE A 222 -1.31 -0.95 16.84
CA PHE A 222 -1.35 -1.33 18.25
C PHE A 222 -2.27 -0.41 19.06
N ILE A 223 -2.19 0.91 18.83
CA ILE A 223 -3.03 1.90 19.50
C ILE A 223 -4.52 1.64 19.19
N GLU A 224 -4.87 1.48 17.92
CA GLU A 224 -6.24 1.21 17.47
C GLU A 224 -6.80 -0.04 18.15
N LYS A 225 -6.04 -1.14 18.15
CA LYS A 225 -6.45 -2.40 18.76
C LYS A 225 -6.62 -2.27 20.28
N TYR A 226 -5.71 -1.55 20.94
CA TYR A 226 -5.75 -1.34 22.39
C TYR A 226 -6.95 -0.49 22.80
N PHE A 227 -7.17 0.66 22.15
CA PHE A 227 -8.30 1.53 22.44
C PHE A 227 -9.64 0.90 22.06
N THR A 228 -9.70 0.12 20.96
CA THR A 228 -10.90 -0.65 20.62
C THR A 228 -11.27 -1.64 21.73
N LYS A 229 -10.28 -2.25 22.38
CA LYS A 229 -10.52 -3.20 23.48
C LYS A 229 -11.07 -2.50 24.73
N ILE A 230 -10.58 -1.32 25.07
CA ILE A 230 -10.89 -0.63 26.34
C ILE A 230 -12.09 0.31 26.21
N CYS A 231 -12.29 0.94 25.05
CA CYS A 231 -13.37 1.92 24.87
C CYS A 231 -14.76 1.24 24.89
N PRO A 232 -15.73 1.81 25.62
CA PRO A 232 -17.13 1.40 25.57
C PRO A 232 -17.66 1.45 24.14
N LYS A 233 -18.45 0.43 23.73
CA LYS A 233 -18.88 0.24 22.33
C LYS A 233 -19.49 1.50 21.68
N VAL A 234 -20.28 2.26 22.44
CA VAL A 234 -20.96 3.48 21.96
C VAL A 234 -19.97 4.61 21.64
N LEU A 235 -18.83 4.67 22.33
CA LEU A 235 -17.84 5.73 22.17
C LEU A 235 -16.70 5.37 21.22
N ARG A 236 -16.59 4.10 20.80
CA ARG A 236 -15.49 3.61 19.95
C ARG A 236 -15.32 4.41 18.66
N VAL A 237 -16.44 4.77 18.02
CA VAL A 237 -16.42 5.53 16.76
C VAL A 237 -15.74 6.90 16.88
N ILE A 238 -15.74 7.49 18.08
CA ILE A 238 -15.17 8.82 18.32
C ILE A 238 -13.79 8.70 18.97
N LEU A 239 -13.71 7.92 20.06
CA LEU A 239 -12.52 7.88 20.91
C LEU A 239 -11.36 7.10 20.27
N VAL A 240 -11.64 6.03 19.52
CA VAL A 240 -10.56 5.23 18.91
C VAL A 240 -9.83 6.04 17.83
N PRO A 241 -10.51 6.66 16.85
CA PRO A 241 -9.83 7.55 15.90
C PRO A 241 -9.09 8.72 16.55
N ALA A 242 -9.70 9.35 17.56
CA ALA A 242 -9.08 10.46 18.27
C ALA A 242 -7.79 10.04 18.98
N ALA A 243 -7.78 8.88 19.66
CA ALA A 243 -6.59 8.34 20.30
C ALA A 243 -5.51 7.98 19.28
N CYS A 244 -5.88 7.39 18.14
CA CYS A 244 -4.92 7.11 17.06
C CYS A 244 -4.22 8.40 16.61
N PHE A 245 -4.95 9.50 16.38
CA PHE A 245 -4.33 10.76 15.97
C PHE A 245 -3.51 11.43 17.09
N LEU A 246 -4.10 11.58 18.28
CA LEU A 246 -3.47 12.30 19.39
C LEU A 246 -2.23 11.60 19.94
N ILE A 247 -2.07 10.31 19.69
CA ILE A 247 -0.91 9.55 20.15
C ILE A 247 0.07 9.30 19.00
N THR A 248 -0.41 8.83 17.84
CA THR A 248 0.48 8.44 16.74
C THR A 248 1.17 9.63 16.11
N ILE A 249 0.47 10.75 15.88
CA ILE A 249 1.04 11.91 15.18
C ILE A 249 2.17 12.57 16.01
N PRO A 250 1.99 12.87 17.31
CA PRO A 250 3.11 13.36 18.12
C PRO A 250 4.30 12.40 18.17
N LEU A 251 4.02 11.10 18.26
CA LEU A 251 5.04 10.07 18.29
C LEU A 251 5.79 9.97 16.95
N GLU A 252 5.08 10.10 15.84
CA GLU A 252 5.65 10.20 14.50
C GLU A 252 6.59 11.39 14.38
N LEU A 253 6.14 12.58 14.77
CA LEU A 253 6.92 13.79 14.62
C LEU A 253 8.20 13.79 15.47
N LEU A 254 8.12 13.28 16.71
CA LEU A 254 9.22 13.36 17.66
C LEU A 254 10.16 12.15 17.60
N ILE A 255 9.64 10.96 17.27
CA ILE A 255 10.39 9.69 17.43
C ILE A 255 10.41 8.88 16.14
N LEU A 256 9.25 8.51 15.59
CA LEU A 256 9.21 7.54 14.47
C LEU A 256 9.69 8.14 13.14
N GLY A 257 9.47 9.44 12.93
CA GLY A 257 9.97 10.20 11.79
C GLY A 257 11.49 10.22 11.76
N PRO A 258 12.16 10.74 12.81
CA PRO A 258 13.61 10.70 12.94
C PRO A 258 14.20 9.29 12.86
N LEU A 259 13.55 8.32 13.52
CA LEU A 259 13.98 6.93 13.48
C LEU A 259 13.88 6.37 12.05
N GLY A 260 12.75 6.58 11.38
CA GLY A 260 12.53 6.14 9.99
C GLY A 260 13.49 6.82 9.01
N TYR A 261 13.77 8.11 9.20
CA TYR A 261 14.76 8.85 8.41
C TYR A 261 16.17 8.29 8.59
N ASN A 262 16.58 8.00 9.82
CA ASN A 262 17.89 7.42 10.10
C ASN A 262 18.02 5.99 9.52
N LEU A 263 16.92 5.21 9.54
CA LEU A 263 16.88 3.92 8.87
C LEU A 263 17.02 4.07 7.34
N GLY A 264 16.30 5.02 6.75
CA GLY A 264 16.36 5.30 5.31
C GLY A 264 17.74 5.77 4.88
N THR A 265 18.33 6.75 5.58
CA THR A 265 19.67 7.26 5.29
C THR A 265 20.75 6.22 5.52
N GLY A 266 20.68 5.43 6.60
CA GLY A 266 21.59 4.32 6.82
C GLY A 266 21.55 3.29 5.68
N PHE A 267 20.34 2.95 5.22
CA PHE A 267 20.14 2.09 4.07
C PHE A 267 20.73 2.69 2.79
N THR A 268 20.44 3.95 2.49
CA THR A 268 21.00 4.66 1.32
C THR A 268 22.52 4.72 1.36
N ASN A 269 23.13 5.00 2.53
CA ASN A 269 24.58 5.09 2.68
C ASN A 269 25.27 3.75 2.41
N ILE A 270 24.69 2.64 2.85
CA ILE A 270 25.21 1.29 2.55
C ILE A 270 25.23 1.06 1.04
N LEU A 271 24.14 1.42 0.35
CA LEU A 271 24.01 1.25 -1.10
C LEU A 271 25.00 2.14 -1.88
N LEU A 272 25.15 3.40 -1.48
CA LEU A 272 26.11 4.32 -2.09
C LEU A 272 27.55 3.81 -1.94
N THR A 273 27.92 3.33 -0.75
CA THR A 273 29.25 2.78 -0.49
C THR A 273 29.54 1.53 -1.35
N LEU A 274 28.54 0.65 -1.49
CA LEU A 274 28.60 -0.52 -2.36
C LEU A 274 28.76 -0.12 -3.84
N ASN A 275 28.02 0.90 -4.27
CA ASN A 275 28.08 1.42 -5.63
C ASN A 275 29.43 2.07 -5.95
N ASP A 276 29.99 2.86 -5.03
CA ASP A 276 31.25 3.57 -5.23
C ASP A 276 32.46 2.62 -5.27
N SER A 277 32.37 1.48 -4.59
CA SER A 277 33.47 0.50 -4.55
C SER A 277 33.45 -0.47 -5.74
N VAL A 278 32.27 -1.00 -6.09
CA VAL A 278 32.10 -2.12 -7.03
C VAL A 278 30.84 -2.01 -7.89
N GLY A 279 30.24 -0.83 -8.01
CA GLY A 279 28.88 -0.64 -8.55
C GLY A 279 28.59 -1.32 -9.88
N TRP A 280 29.49 -1.19 -10.87
CA TRP A 280 29.30 -1.84 -12.18
C TRP A 280 29.34 -3.38 -12.10
N VAL A 281 30.17 -3.93 -11.21
CA VAL A 281 30.28 -5.39 -10.99
C VAL A 281 28.99 -5.90 -10.35
N VAL A 282 28.48 -5.19 -9.34
CA VAL A 282 27.24 -5.58 -8.65
C VAL A 282 26.05 -5.49 -9.61
N VAL A 283 25.98 -4.45 -10.45
CA VAL A 283 24.95 -4.32 -11.50
C VAL A 283 25.05 -5.49 -12.50
N ALA A 284 26.26 -5.85 -12.95
CA ALA A 284 26.45 -6.96 -13.89
C ALA A 284 26.05 -8.32 -13.29
N ILE A 285 26.45 -8.60 -12.04
CA ILE A 285 26.08 -9.83 -11.33
C ILE A 285 24.56 -9.88 -11.14
N LEU A 286 23.95 -8.77 -10.71
CA LEU A 286 22.50 -8.69 -10.54
C LEU A 286 21.79 -8.91 -11.88
N ALA A 287 22.24 -8.27 -12.96
CA ALA A 287 21.69 -8.45 -14.30
C ALA A 287 21.73 -9.91 -14.76
N ALA A 288 22.83 -10.62 -14.49
CA ALA A 288 22.97 -12.04 -14.80
C ALA A 288 22.10 -12.95 -13.91
N ALA A 289 21.84 -12.57 -12.66
CA ALA A 289 21.03 -13.33 -11.72
C ALA A 289 19.51 -13.12 -11.91
N LEU A 290 19.10 -11.95 -12.43
CA LEU A 290 17.71 -11.55 -12.59
C LEU A 290 16.81 -12.56 -13.33
N PRO A 291 17.21 -13.22 -14.45
CA PRO A 291 16.35 -14.19 -15.14
C PRO A 291 16.00 -15.40 -14.25
N PHE A 292 16.96 -15.84 -13.43
CA PHE A 292 16.73 -16.96 -12.50
C PHE A 292 15.84 -16.52 -11.32
N MET A 293 16.03 -15.28 -10.85
CA MET A 293 15.19 -14.67 -9.82
C MET A 293 13.77 -14.36 -10.31
N THR A 294 13.56 -14.11 -11.61
CA THR A 294 12.23 -13.90 -12.18
C THR A 294 11.46 -15.21 -12.27
N ILE A 295 12.08 -16.27 -12.79
CA ILE A 295 11.50 -17.63 -12.86
C ILE A 295 11.06 -18.11 -11.47
N THR A 296 11.88 -17.90 -10.45
CA THR A 296 11.58 -18.32 -9.07
C THR A 296 10.73 -17.33 -8.27
N GLY A 297 10.41 -16.16 -8.85
CA GLY A 297 9.68 -15.08 -8.15
C GLY A 297 10.50 -14.31 -7.09
N MET A 298 11.77 -14.68 -6.86
CA MET A 298 12.65 -14.07 -5.85
C MET A 298 13.01 -12.61 -6.14
N HIS A 299 12.84 -12.12 -7.38
CA HIS A 299 13.03 -10.72 -7.74
C HIS A 299 12.15 -9.75 -6.91
N LYS A 300 11.05 -10.22 -6.32
CA LYS A 300 10.21 -9.44 -5.40
C LYS A 300 10.94 -9.02 -4.12
N ALA A 301 12.02 -9.70 -3.75
CA ALA A 301 12.86 -9.32 -2.62
C ALA A 301 13.56 -7.96 -2.81
N LEU A 302 13.65 -7.46 -4.05
CA LEU A 302 14.22 -6.15 -4.37
C LEU A 302 13.21 -5.00 -4.19
N ILE A 303 11.93 -5.28 -4.03
CA ILE A 303 10.88 -4.26 -3.92
C ILE A 303 11.13 -3.24 -2.78
N PRO A 304 11.54 -3.64 -1.55
CA PRO A 304 11.82 -2.68 -0.47
C PRO A 304 12.98 -1.74 -0.83
N TYR A 305 14.03 -2.29 -1.46
CA TYR A 305 15.16 -1.51 -1.97
C TYR A 305 14.68 -0.46 -2.96
N VAL A 306 13.93 -0.89 -3.98
CA VAL A 306 13.46 -0.02 -5.07
C VAL A 306 12.60 1.11 -4.50
N ALA A 307 11.67 0.79 -3.60
CA ALA A 307 10.82 1.80 -2.97
C ALA A 307 11.62 2.82 -2.16
N SER A 308 12.65 2.38 -1.43
CA SER A 308 13.50 3.29 -0.65
C SER A 308 14.27 4.24 -1.56
N VAL A 309 14.96 3.73 -2.59
CA VAL A 309 15.82 4.56 -3.45
C VAL A 309 15.04 5.55 -4.30
N TYR A 310 13.78 5.27 -4.66
CA TYR A 310 12.91 6.24 -5.34
C TYR A 310 12.41 7.36 -4.42
N THR A 311 12.46 7.19 -3.11
CA THR A 311 12.18 8.28 -2.16
C THR A 311 13.43 9.05 -1.78
N ASN A 312 14.53 8.34 -1.54
CA ASN A 312 15.84 8.92 -1.26
C ASN A 312 16.94 7.97 -1.75
N PRO A 313 17.72 8.32 -2.79
CA PRO A 313 17.95 9.68 -3.32
C PRO A 313 16.99 10.16 -4.43
N GLY A 314 15.95 9.39 -4.78
CA GLY A 314 15.02 9.71 -5.86
C GLY A 314 15.30 9.00 -7.19
N TYR A 315 16.36 8.18 -7.24
CA TYR A 315 16.75 7.40 -8.41
C TYR A 315 17.37 6.06 -7.99
N ASP A 316 17.29 5.07 -8.88
CA ASP A 316 17.82 3.72 -8.65
C ASP A 316 19.11 3.52 -9.46
N MET A 317 20.20 3.30 -8.74
CA MET A 317 21.55 3.11 -9.29
C MET A 317 21.94 1.65 -9.54
N LEU A 318 21.12 0.70 -9.09
CA LEU A 318 21.52 -0.70 -9.03
C LEU A 318 20.52 -1.61 -9.77
N ASN A 319 19.25 -1.59 -9.36
CA ASN A 319 18.25 -2.52 -9.91
C ASN A 319 17.71 -2.07 -11.28
N THR A 320 17.48 -0.77 -11.49
CA THR A 320 17.01 -0.24 -12.78
C THR A 320 18.05 -0.46 -13.89
N PRO A 321 19.34 -0.10 -13.71
CA PRO A 321 20.37 -0.42 -14.69
C PRO A 321 20.51 -1.92 -14.95
N ALA A 322 20.46 -2.75 -13.89
CA ALA A 322 20.54 -4.20 -14.05
C ALA A 322 19.36 -4.77 -14.85
N LYS A 323 18.14 -4.27 -14.61
CA LYS A 323 16.94 -4.66 -15.38
C LYS A 323 16.99 -4.22 -16.83
N VAL A 324 17.55 -3.06 -17.12
CA VAL A 324 17.76 -2.61 -18.51
C VAL A 324 18.72 -3.56 -19.22
N ALA A 325 19.87 -3.87 -18.62
CA ALA A 325 20.85 -4.80 -19.18
C ALA A 325 20.26 -6.20 -19.39
N HIS A 326 19.55 -6.72 -18.37
CA HIS A 326 18.80 -7.96 -18.41
C HIS A 326 17.82 -8.00 -19.59
N ASN A 327 16.89 -7.05 -19.65
CA ASN A 327 15.84 -7.02 -20.67
C ASN A 327 16.44 -6.85 -22.08
N LEU A 328 17.50 -6.05 -22.23
CA LEU A 328 18.18 -5.89 -23.52
C LEU A 328 18.87 -7.18 -23.97
N SER A 329 19.43 -7.94 -23.02
CA SER A 329 20.01 -9.26 -23.31
C SER A 329 18.94 -10.26 -23.77
N GLU A 330 17.76 -10.27 -23.14
CA GLU A 330 16.63 -11.10 -23.54
C GLU A 330 16.13 -10.70 -24.94
N CYS A 331 16.00 -9.40 -25.21
CA CYS A 331 15.65 -8.90 -26.55
C CYS A 331 16.64 -9.40 -27.61
N GLY A 332 17.94 -9.33 -27.34
CA GLY A 332 18.98 -9.83 -28.24
C GLY A 332 18.89 -11.34 -28.47
N ALA A 333 18.65 -12.13 -27.42
CA ALA A 333 18.49 -13.57 -27.51
C ALA A 333 17.23 -13.95 -28.33
N CYS A 334 16.09 -13.32 -28.03
CA CYS A 334 14.85 -13.52 -28.77
C CYS A 334 14.99 -13.11 -30.24
N PHE A 335 15.67 -12.00 -30.52
CA PHE A 335 15.95 -11.56 -31.89
C PHE A 335 16.84 -12.55 -32.66
N ALA A 336 17.87 -13.09 -32.00
CA ALA A 336 18.73 -14.12 -32.59
C ALA A 336 17.95 -15.41 -32.91
N VAL A 337 17.04 -15.83 -32.02
CA VAL A 337 16.12 -16.95 -32.27
C VAL A 337 15.21 -16.61 -33.45
N ALA A 338 14.58 -15.44 -33.48
CA ALA A 338 13.69 -15.03 -34.56
C ALA A 338 14.35 -15.07 -35.95
N ILE A 339 15.64 -14.69 -36.05
CA ILE A 339 16.41 -14.77 -37.31
C ILE A 339 16.78 -16.23 -37.65
N LYS A 340 17.10 -17.07 -36.66
CA LYS A 340 17.59 -18.45 -36.90
C LYS A 340 16.47 -19.47 -37.08
N THR A 341 15.27 -19.19 -36.59
CA THR A 341 14.14 -20.11 -36.64
C THR A 341 13.56 -20.20 -38.06
N LYS A 342 13.54 -21.41 -38.62
CA LYS A 342 13.05 -21.69 -39.99
C LYS A 342 11.59 -22.15 -40.04
N LYS A 343 10.96 -22.45 -38.90
CA LYS A 343 9.56 -22.90 -38.79
C LYS A 343 8.68 -21.82 -38.15
N THR A 344 7.62 -21.44 -38.86
CA THR A 344 6.71 -20.35 -38.46
C THR A 344 5.94 -20.63 -37.16
N THR A 345 5.76 -21.90 -36.79
CA THR A 345 5.01 -22.33 -35.59
C THR A 345 5.72 -22.01 -34.27
N GLU A 346 7.03 -21.73 -34.29
CA GLU A 346 7.83 -21.41 -33.10
C GLU A 346 7.95 -19.90 -32.83
N LEU A 347 7.42 -19.06 -33.72
CA LEU A 347 7.46 -17.58 -33.64
C LEU A 347 6.21 -16.96 -32.98
N SER A 348 5.19 -17.76 -32.65
CA SER A 348 3.87 -17.29 -32.18
C SER A 348 3.62 -17.47 -30.67
N LEU A 349 4.68 -17.58 -29.86
CA LEU A 349 4.66 -17.55 -28.39
C LEU A 349 5.25 -16.21 -27.92
#